data_AF-A0A2D9X0D7-F1
#
_entry.id   AF-A0A2D9X0D7-F1
#
_cell.length_a   1.000
_cell.length_b   1.000
_cell.length_c   1.000
_cell.angle_alpha   90.00
_cell.angle_beta   90.00
_cell.angle_gamma   90.00
#
_symmetry.space_group_name_H-M   'P 1'
#
loop_
_entity.id
_entity.type
_entity.pdbx_description
1 polymer ?
#
loop_
_entity_poly.entity_id
_entity_poly.type
_entity_poly.pdbx_seq_one_letter_code
_entity_poly.pdbx_strand_id
1 'polypeptide(L)'
;MGHRKLQKAIPLTSMTRYHSERHLDHVRSLPCLLCFYAPPSDPHHIQYAEEKSLGSKVGDQYVVPLCRACHNNLHQSGIGELLFWSMQGIDPLEQAEKIYAESPAKKSV
;
A
#
# COMPACT_ATOMS: atom_id res chain seq x y z
N MET A 1 16.63 -37.68 -25.94
CA MET A 1 17.50 -36.94 -25.01
C MET A 1 17.05 -35.48 -25.02
N GLY A 2 16.09 -35.13 -24.15
CA GLY A 2 15.50 -33.79 -24.11
C GLY A 2 16.28 -32.90 -23.15
N HIS A 3 16.97 -31.89 -23.69
CA HIS A 3 17.65 -30.89 -22.88
C HIS A 3 16.62 -30.07 -22.11
N ARG A 4 16.44 -30.37 -20.82
CA ARG A 4 15.65 -29.57 -19.89
C ARG A 4 16.41 -28.26 -19.68
N LYS A 5 15.95 -27.18 -20.31
CA LYS A 5 16.49 -25.83 -20.12
C LYS A 5 16.35 -25.49 -18.63
N LEU A 6 17.49 -25.37 -17.95
CA LEU A 6 17.53 -24.91 -16.56
C LEU A 6 16.97 -23.49 -16.53
N GLN A 7 15.86 -23.29 -15.81
CA GLN A 7 15.31 -21.97 -15.57
C GLN A 7 16.32 -21.20 -14.71
N LYS A 8 16.75 -20.05 -15.22
CA LYS A 8 17.75 -19.18 -14.59
C LYS A 8 17.18 -18.71 -13.25
N ALA A 9 17.82 -19.08 -12.13
CA ALA A 9 17.46 -18.57 -10.81
C ALA A 9 17.64 -17.05 -10.81
N ILE A 10 16.55 -16.31 -10.56
CA ILE A 10 16.59 -14.86 -10.39
C ILE A 10 17.19 -14.60 -9.01
N PRO A 11 18.26 -13.79 -8.89
CA PRO A 11 18.86 -13.51 -7.60
C PRO A 11 17.85 -12.77 -6.71
N LEU A 12 17.66 -13.25 -5.48
CA LEU A 12 16.77 -12.72 -4.43
C LEU A 12 17.19 -11.31 -3.91
N THR A 13 18.06 -10.62 -4.63
CA THR A 13 18.70 -9.39 -4.21
C THR A 13 18.43 -8.30 -5.26
N SER A 14 17.29 -7.62 -5.11
CA SER A 14 16.97 -6.27 -5.63
C SER A 14 15.53 -6.15 -6.16
N MET A 15 14.53 -6.45 -5.33
CA MET A 15 13.24 -5.76 -5.45
C MET A 15 13.29 -4.57 -4.49
N THR A 16 13.92 -3.47 -4.89
CA THR A 16 13.84 -2.22 -4.11
C THR A 16 12.38 -1.81 -4.00
N ARG A 17 11.90 -1.61 -2.77
CA ARG A 17 10.53 -1.15 -2.52
C ARG A 17 10.28 0.14 -3.30
N TYR A 18 9.11 0.23 -3.91
CA TYR A 18 8.73 1.42 -4.67
C TYR A 18 8.50 2.59 -3.71
N HIS A 19 9.15 3.72 -4.01
CA HIS A 19 8.99 4.97 -3.26
C HIS A 19 8.69 6.10 -4.24
N SER A 20 7.63 6.86 -3.99
CA SER A 20 7.21 7.94 -4.88
C SER A 20 6.41 9.01 -4.14
N GLU A 21 7.05 10.16 -3.90
CA GLU A 21 6.36 11.32 -3.31
C GLU A 21 5.17 11.76 -4.17
N ARG A 22 5.29 11.66 -5.50
CA ARG A 22 4.19 11.97 -6.43
C ARG A 22 2.98 11.06 -6.21
N HIS A 23 3.21 9.79 -5.91
CA HIS A 23 2.12 8.88 -5.55
C HIS A 23 1.52 9.24 -4.19
N LEU A 24 2.36 9.56 -3.20
CA LEU A 24 1.88 9.99 -1.88
C LEU A 24 1.07 11.30 -1.96
N ASP A 25 1.46 12.25 -2.81
CA ASP A 25 0.68 13.47 -3.07
C ASP A 25 -0.66 13.16 -3.73
N HIS A 26 -0.70 12.22 -4.67
CA HIS A 26 -1.95 11.73 -5.23
C HIS A 26 -2.85 11.14 -4.14
N VAL A 27 -2.34 10.26 -3.28
CA VAL A 27 -3.08 9.72 -2.12
C VAL A 27 -3.60 10.83 -1.21
N ARG A 28 -2.77 11.82 -0.87
CA ARG A 28 -3.18 12.95 0.00
C ARG A 28 -4.34 13.74 -0.57
N SER A 29 -4.47 13.79 -1.91
CA SER A 29 -5.55 14.48 -2.62
C SER A 29 -6.85 13.67 -2.72
N LEU A 30 -6.87 12.40 -2.30
CA LEU A 30 -8.06 11.56 -2.34
C LEU A 30 -8.88 11.69 -1.04
N PRO A 31 -10.22 11.53 -1.10
CA PRO A 31 -11.05 11.47 0.09
C PRO A 31 -10.71 10.25 0.95
N CYS A 32 -11.06 10.30 2.24
CA CYS A 32 -10.85 9.19 3.16
C CYS A 32 -11.57 7.92 2.67
N LEU A 33 -10.86 6.79 2.63
CA LEU A 33 -11.41 5.51 2.19
C LEU A 33 -12.54 5.00 3.10
N LEU A 34 -12.52 5.31 4.40
CA LEU A 34 -13.51 4.80 5.36
C LEU A 34 -14.77 5.65 5.45
N CYS A 35 -14.63 6.98 5.44
CA CYS A 35 -15.74 7.89 5.73
C CYS A 35 -16.03 8.89 4.61
N PHE A 36 -15.28 8.83 3.51
CA PHE A 36 -15.40 9.72 2.36
C PHE A 36 -15.24 11.21 2.68
N TYR A 37 -14.73 11.55 3.86
CA TYR A 37 -14.42 12.93 4.22
C TYR A 37 -13.43 13.52 3.21
N ALA A 38 -13.66 14.78 2.86
CA ALA A 38 -12.89 15.48 1.83
C ALA A 38 -11.38 15.54 2.19
N PRO A 39 -10.50 15.64 1.18
CA PRO A 39 -9.07 15.82 1.38
C PRO A 39 -8.74 17.05 2.28
N PRO A 40 -7.56 17.08 2.93
CA PRO A 40 -6.45 16.15 2.76
C PRO A 40 -6.60 14.85 3.58
N SER A 41 -6.16 13.74 2.98
CA SER A 41 -5.98 12.45 3.66
C SER A 41 -4.51 12.24 4.04
N ASP A 42 -4.27 11.50 5.12
CA ASP A 42 -2.96 10.98 5.47
C ASP A 42 -2.70 9.65 4.73
N PRO A 43 -1.53 9.45 4.10
CA PRO A 43 -1.12 8.16 3.58
C PRO A 43 -1.01 7.11 4.69
N HIS A 44 -1.78 6.03 4.58
CA HIS A 44 -1.67 4.86 5.44
C HIS A 44 -1.06 3.69 4.69
N HIS A 45 0.16 3.32 5.05
CA HIS A 45 0.85 2.14 4.53
C HIS A 45 0.28 0.86 5.15
N ILE A 46 -0.14 -0.09 4.31
CA ILE A 46 -0.69 -1.38 4.74
C ILE A 46 0.43 -2.29 5.21
N GLN A 47 0.58 -2.50 6.53
CA GLN A 47 1.82 -3.03 7.09
C GLN A 47 2.07 -4.51 6.78
N TYR A 48 1.03 -5.25 6.42
CA TYR A 48 1.11 -6.67 6.07
C TYR A 48 1.14 -6.94 4.57
N ALA A 49 1.21 -5.90 3.73
CA ALA A 49 1.25 -6.04 2.27
C ALA A 49 2.55 -6.65 1.74
N GLU A 50 3.66 -6.46 2.47
CA GLU A 50 4.96 -7.02 2.13
C GLU A 50 5.66 -7.53 3.40
N GLU A 51 6.52 -8.54 3.23
CA GLU A 51 7.48 -8.88 4.27
C GLU A 51 8.42 -7.71 4.54
N LYS A 52 8.59 -7.36 5.82
CA LYS A 52 9.46 -6.27 6.25
C LYS A 52 10.35 -6.71 7.41
N SER A 53 11.60 -6.24 7.38
CA SER A 53 12.47 -6.28 8.54
C SER A 53 12.01 -5.24 9.58
N LEU A 54 12.46 -5.41 10.82
CA LEU A 54 12.17 -4.46 11.90
C LEU A 54 12.60 -3.03 11.49
N GLY A 55 11.66 -2.09 11.50
CA GLY A 55 11.90 -0.69 11.14
C GLY A 55 11.79 -0.34 9.65
N SER A 56 11.60 -1.31 8.75
CA SER A 56 11.37 -1.02 7.33
C SER A 56 9.91 -0.66 7.03
N LYS A 57 9.70 0.32 6.15
CA LYS A 57 8.38 0.63 5.58
C LYS A 57 8.08 -0.28 4.39
N VAL A 58 6.81 -0.63 4.20
CA VAL A 58 6.32 -1.25 2.95
C VAL A 58 6.40 -0.22 1.81
N GLY A 59 6.41 -0.71 0.56
CA GLY A 59 6.43 0.19 -0.60
C GLY A 59 5.20 1.11 -0.67
N ASP A 60 5.38 2.27 -1.30
CA ASP A 60 4.33 3.29 -1.41
C ASP A 60 3.14 2.83 -2.25
N GLN A 61 3.28 1.77 -3.06
CA GLN A 61 2.16 1.18 -3.81
C GLN A 61 1.10 0.52 -2.93
N TYR A 62 1.39 0.29 -1.64
CA TYR A 62 0.47 -0.30 -0.66
C TYR A 62 -0.06 0.74 0.32
N VAL A 63 -0.49 1.88 -0.21
CA VAL A 63 -0.97 3.02 0.57
C VAL A 63 -2.43 3.31 0.27
N VAL A 64 -3.21 3.60 1.31
CA VAL A 64 -4.60 4.06 1.21
C VAL A 64 -4.80 5.42 1.88
N PRO A 65 -5.74 6.26 1.41
CA PRO A 65 -6.04 7.56 2.00
C PRO A 65 -6.94 7.42 3.23
N LEU A 66 -6.49 7.91 4.39
CA LEU A 66 -7.31 7.99 5.60
C LEU A 66 -7.30 9.42 6.15
N CYS A 67 -8.45 9.98 6.50
CA CYS A 67 -8.45 11.22 7.28
C CYS A 67 -7.83 10.97 8.66
N ARG A 68 -7.29 12.03 9.29
CA ARG A 68 -6.60 11.93 10.59
C ARG A 68 -7.39 11.16 11.65
N ALA A 69 -8.71 11.36 11.72
CA ALA A 69 -9.58 10.69 12.69
C ALA A 69 -9.64 9.17 12.44
N CYS A 70 -9.91 8.76 11.21
CA CYS A 70 -9.94 7.35 10.80
C CYS A 70 -8.56 6.69 10.94
N HIS A 71 -7.49 7.40 10.59
CA HIS A 71 -6.12 6.91 10.71
C HIS A 71 -5.75 6.67 12.18
N ASN A 72 -6.08 7.61 13.07
CA ASN A 72 -5.88 7.45 14.51
C ASN A 72 -6.71 6.30 15.07
N ASN A 73 -7.98 6.18 14.67
CA ASN A 73 -8.85 5.09 15.10
C ASN A 73 -8.27 3.72 14.75
N LEU A 74 -7.72 3.56 13.53
CA LEU A 74 -7.05 2.32 13.13
C LEU A 74 -5.90 1.98 14.09
N HIS A 75 -4.99 2.93 14.35
CA HIS A 75 -3.84 2.72 15.23
C HIS A 75 -4.23 2.51 16.70
N GLN A 76 -5.29 3.16 17.16
CA GLN A 76 -5.72 3.13 18.57
C GLN A 76 -6.68 1.99 18.89
N SER A 77 -7.26 1.34 17.87
CA SER A 77 -8.24 0.25 18.06
C SER A 77 -7.69 -0.94 18.84
N GLY A 78 -6.38 -1.19 18.79
CA GLY A 78 -5.71 -2.28 19.51
C GLY A 78 -6.01 -3.69 18.99
N ILE A 79 -6.92 -3.84 18.02
CA ILE A 79 -7.34 -5.14 17.45
C ILE A 79 -6.42 -5.62 16.32
N GLY A 80 -5.45 -4.81 15.92
CA GLY A 80 -4.54 -5.08 14.81
C GLY A 80 -5.12 -4.71 13.45
N GLU A 81 -4.23 -4.37 12.52
CA GLU A 81 -4.60 -3.79 11.22
C GLU A 81 -5.46 -4.74 10.36
N LEU A 82 -5.06 -6.01 10.24
CA LEU A 82 -5.79 -7.00 9.43
C LEU A 82 -7.25 -7.16 9.90
N LEU A 83 -7.47 -7.28 11.22
CA LEU A 83 -8.80 -7.44 11.79
C LEU A 83 -9.59 -6.13 11.67
N PHE A 84 -8.95 -4.97 11.85
CA PHE A 84 -9.58 -3.67 11.66
C PHE A 84 -10.21 -3.57 10.26
N TRP A 85 -9.45 -3.84 9.20
CA TRP A 85 -9.95 -3.80 7.83
C TRP A 85 -11.07 -4.82 7.56
N SER A 86 -10.93 -6.04 8.09
CA SER A 86 -11.97 -7.07 8.02
C SER A 86 -13.29 -6.60 8.65
N MET A 87 -13.23 -5.93 9.81
CA MET A 87 -14.42 -5.37 10.48
C MET A 87 -15.06 -4.22 9.69
N GLN A 88 -14.28 -3.47 8.89
CA GLN A 88 -14.83 -2.44 8.00
C GLN A 88 -15.43 -3.04 6.72
N GLY A 89 -15.22 -4.34 6.44
CA GLY A 89 -15.65 -4.97 5.19
C GLY A 89 -14.90 -4.45 3.96
N ILE A 90 -13.66 -3.99 4.15
CA ILE A 90 -12.83 -3.39 3.09
C ILE A 90 -11.58 -4.24 2.93
N ASP A 91 -11.27 -4.62 1.69
CA ASP A 91 -9.95 -5.13 1.32
C ASP A 91 -9.03 -3.94 0.98
N PRO A 92 -8.09 -3.57 1.86
CA PRO A 92 -7.25 -2.40 1.64
C PRO A 92 -6.20 -2.65 0.55
N LEU A 93 -5.81 -3.91 0.28
CA LEU A 93 -4.82 -4.22 -0.76
C LEU A 93 -5.43 -4.01 -2.15
N GLU A 94 -6.68 -4.45 -2.35
CA GLU A 94 -7.41 -4.20 -3.60
C GLU A 94 -7.58 -2.68 -3.84
N GLN A 95 -7.87 -1.91 -2.78
CA GLN A 95 -8.01 -0.46 -2.89
C GLN A 95 -6.66 0.21 -3.20
N ALA A 96 -5.59 -0.19 -2.53
CA ALA A 96 -4.24 0.33 -2.79
C ALA A 96 -3.81 0.04 -4.23
N GLU A 97 -4.10 -1.15 -4.78
CA GLU A 97 -3.81 -1.48 -6.18
C GLU A 97 -4.54 -0.55 -7.15
N LYS A 98 -5.83 -0.27 -6.92
CA LYS A 98 -6.63 0.66 -7.74
C LYS A 98 -6.05 2.08 -7.69
N ILE A 99 -5.78 2.58 -6.50
CA ILE A 99 -5.20 3.92 -6.29
C ILE A 99 -3.81 4.01 -6.94
N TYR A 100 -2.99 2.97 -6.82
CA TYR A 100 -1.70 2.90 -7.47
C TYR A 100 -1.81 2.84 -9.00
N ALA A 101 -2.83 2.17 -9.54
CA ALA A 101 -3.09 2.10 -10.97
C ALA A 101 -3.45 3.47 -11.58
N GLU A 102 -4.19 4.30 -10.85
CA GLU A 102 -4.61 5.65 -11.23
C GLU A 102 -3.53 6.72 -10.96
N SER A 103 -2.50 6.36 -10.19
CA SER A 103 -1.42 7.26 -9.81
C SER A 103 -0.68 7.84 -11.03
N PRO A 104 -0.41 9.16 -11.05
CA PRO A 104 0.25 9.82 -12.17
C PRO A 104 1.74 9.46 -12.33
N ALA A 105 2.27 8.53 -11.53
CA ALA A 105 3.63 8.03 -11.60
C ALA A 105 3.86 6.95 -12.69
N LYS A 106 2.82 6.43 -13.36
CA LYS A 106 2.96 5.50 -14.50
C LYS A 106 3.36 6.17 -15.82
N LYS A 107 4.37 7.03 -15.80
CA LYS A 107 5.11 7.35 -17.04
C LYS A 107 6.46 6.66 -16.97
N SER A 108 6.48 5.37 -17.34
CA SER A 108 7.63 4.85 -18.06
C SER A 108 7.73 5.65 -19.36
N VAL A 109 8.71 6.54 -19.43
CA VAL A 109 9.36 6.83 -20.71
C VAL A 109 10.20 5.61 -21.07
#